data_AF-A0AA95KE90-F1
#
_entry.id   AF-A0AA95KE90-F1
#
_cell.length_a   1.000
_cell.length_b   1.000
_cell.length_c   1.000
_cell.angle_alpha   90.00
_cell.angle_beta   90.00
_cell.angle_gamma   90.00
#
_symmetry.space_group_name_H-M   'P 1'
#
loop_
_entity.id
_entity.type
_entity.pdbx_description
1 polymer ?
#
loop_
_entity_poly.entity_id
_entity_poly.type
_entity_poly.pdbx_seq_one_letter_code
_entity_poly.pdbx_strand_id
1 'polypeptide(L)' 'MKTHTPAPQLPNTGYSRWQQLAPFMPFSRETWRLLVKAGKAPQPTYLSKRCKIYPNAEVHRWFADPNNYRTQRQGGEA' A
#
# COMPACT_ATOMS: atom_id res chain seq x y z
N MET A 1 -23.18 -10.88 -24.13
CA MET A 1 -22.83 -11.18 -22.72
C MET A 1 -22.03 -10.01 -22.16
N LYS A 2 -22.56 -9.24 -21.21
CA LYS A 2 -21.80 -8.17 -20.54
C LYS A 2 -21.15 -8.80 -19.32
N THR A 3 -19.83 -9.03 -19.36
CA THR A 3 -19.09 -9.53 -18.20
C THR A 3 -19.09 -8.42 -17.15
N HIS A 4 -19.78 -8.64 -16.03
CA HIS A 4 -19.75 -7.71 -14.91
C HIS A 4 -18.44 -7.96 -14.16
N THR A 5 -17.41 -7.14 -14.44
CA THR A 5 -16.17 -7.21 -13.66
C THR A 5 -16.50 -6.71 -12.26
N PRO A 6 -16.42 -7.55 -11.22
CA PRO A 6 -16.67 -7.10 -9.86
C PRO A 6 -15.67 -6.01 -9.50
N ALA A 7 -16.12 -5.04 -8.70
CA ALA A 7 -15.23 -4.01 -8.18
C ALA A 7 -14.03 -4.69 -7.49
N PRO A 8 -12.80 -4.23 -7.74
CA PRO A 8 -11.63 -4.81 -7.09
C PRO A 8 -11.81 -4.71 -5.57
N GLN A 9 -11.52 -5.79 -4.85
CA GLN A 9 -11.52 -5.82 -3.38
C GLN A 9 -10.11 -6.06 -2.89
N LEU A 10 -9.70 -5.31 -1.86
CA LEU A 10 -8.41 -5.49 -1.21
C LEU A 10 -8.55 -6.56 -0.10
N PRO A 11 -7.66 -7.56 -0.03
CA PRO A 11 -7.67 -8.51 1.08
C PRO A 11 -7.39 -7.81 2.41
N ASN A 12 -7.90 -8.33 3.52
CA ASN A 12 -7.66 -7.74 4.85
C ASN A 12 -6.21 -7.93 5.33
N THR A 13 -5.59 -9.07 4.97
CA THR A 13 -4.24 -9.46 5.39
C THR A 13 -3.39 -9.88 4.18
N GLY A 14 -2.11 -10.20 4.43
CA GLY A 14 -1.14 -10.53 3.38
C GLY A 14 -0.55 -9.27 2.74
N TYR A 15 -0.24 -9.35 1.44
CA TYR A 15 0.49 -8.31 0.73
C TYR A 15 -0.15 -7.97 -0.62
N SER A 16 -0.09 -6.69 -1.00
CA SER A 16 -0.51 -6.22 -2.31
C SER A 16 0.56 -5.38 -3.00
N ARG A 17 0.60 -5.44 -4.33
CA ARG A 17 1.44 -4.55 -5.14
C ARG A 17 0.74 -3.22 -5.37
N TRP A 18 1.51 -2.20 -5.75
CA TRP A 18 0.97 -0.89 -6.12
C TRP A 18 -0.20 -0.97 -7.13
N GLN A 19 -0.10 -1.82 -8.16
CA GLN A 19 -1.17 -1.97 -9.16
C GLN A 19 -2.50 -2.44 -8.58
N GLN A 20 -2.48 -3.19 -7.47
CA GLN A 20 -3.69 -3.63 -6.78
C GLN A 20 -4.22 -2.54 -5.85
N LEU A 21 -3.36 -1.65 -5.34
CA LEU A 21 -3.76 -0.52 -4.50
C LEU A 21 -4.25 0.68 -5.31
N ALA A 22 -3.69 0.88 -6.51
CA ALA A 22 -3.92 2.05 -7.36
C ALA A 22 -5.41 2.37 -7.63
N PRO A 23 -6.30 1.37 -7.86
CA PRO A 23 -7.72 1.64 -8.07
C PRO A 23 -8.43 2.29 -6.86
N PHE A 24 -7.88 2.14 -5.65
CA PHE A 24 -8.45 2.66 -4.42
C PHE A 24 -7.85 4.01 -3.99
N MET A 25 -6.81 4.48 -4.69
CA MET A 25 -6.06 5.67 -4.31
C MET A 25 -6.52 6.87 -5.15
N PRO A 26 -6.76 8.05 -4.56
CA PRO A 26 -7.13 9.25 -5.30
C PRO A 26 -5.92 9.95 -5.97
N PHE A 27 -4.73 9.37 -5.90
CA PHE A 27 -3.49 9.97 -6.38
C PHE A 27 -2.56 8.97 -7.06
N SER A 28 -1.52 9.51 -7.71
CA SER A 28 -0.56 8.73 -8.49
C SER A 28 0.40 7.90 -7.63
N ARG A 29 1.08 6.95 -8.30
CA ARG A 29 2.18 6.17 -7.72
C ARG A 29 3.27 7.04 -7.14
N GLU A 30 3.55 8.18 -7.76
CA GLU A 30 4.62 9.06 -7.33
C GLU A 30 4.25 9.77 -6.01
N THR A 31 3.01 10.22 -5.88
CA THR A 31 2.48 10.75 -4.61
C THR A 31 2.62 9.72 -3.49
N TRP A 32 2.23 8.47 -3.75
CA TRP A 32 2.43 7.38 -2.79
C TRP A 32 3.90 7.19 -2.43
N ARG A 33 4.81 7.18 -3.42
CA ARG A 33 6.25 7.04 -3.19
C ARG A 33 6.80 8.15 -2.29
N LEU A 34 6.34 9.39 -2.48
CA LEU A 34 6.73 10.53 -1.64
C LEU A 34 6.19 10.38 -0.21
N LEU A 35 4.95 9.92 -0.04
CA LEU A 35 4.38 9.63 1.29
C LEU A 35 5.15 8.54 2.02
N VAL A 36 5.51 7.45 1.32
CA VAL A 36 6.33 6.36 1.86
C VAL A 36 7.70 6.89 2.30
N LYS A 37 8.36 7.72 1.47
CA LYS A 37 9.64 8.36 1.82
C LYS A 37 9.51 9.25 3.05
N ALA A 38 8.39 9.97 3.18
CA ALA A 38 8.08 10.80 4.33
C ALA A 38 7.62 10.02 5.58
N GLY A 39 7.46 8.68 5.49
CA GLY A 39 6.94 7.85 6.59
C GLY A 39 5.44 8.04 6.87
N LYS A 40 4.72 8.68 5.94
CA LYS A 40 3.27 8.95 6.00
C LYS A 40 2.42 7.89 5.31
N ALA A 41 3.06 6.86 4.75
CA ALA A 41 2.40 5.72 4.14
C ALA A 41 3.11 4.42 4.57
N PRO A 42 2.44 3.25 4.45
CA PRO A 42 3.01 1.93 4.69
C PRO A 42 4.35 1.73 4.00
N GLN A 43 5.35 1.26 4.75
CA GLN A 43 6.65 0.94 4.17
C GLN A 43 6.54 -0.34 3.31
N PRO A 44 7.16 -0.35 2.11
CA PRO A 44 7.16 -1.53 1.27
C PRO A 44 8.10 -2.59 1.84
N THR A 45 7.65 -3.84 1.80
CA THR A 45 8.52 -5.01 1.87
C THR A 45 9.00 -5.34 0.45
N TYR A 46 10.21 -5.90 0.34
CA TYR A 46 10.79 -6.25 -0.95
C TYR A 46 10.83 -7.77 -1.10
N LEU A 47 10.09 -8.31 -2.07
CA LEU A 47 10.21 -9.73 -2.43
C LEU A 47 11.49 -9.99 -3.26
N SER A 48 11.95 -8.95 -3.95
CA SER A 48 13.22 -8.91 -4.70
C SER A 48 13.68 -7.47 -4.84
N LYS A 49 14.86 -7.23 -5.42
CA LYS A 49 15.43 -5.88 -5.63
C LYS A 49 14.45 -4.90 -6.29
N ARG A 50 13.50 -5.37 -7.10
CA ARG A 50 12.52 -4.50 -7.81
C ARG A 50 11.06 -4.70 -7.37
N CYS A 51 10.76 -5.78 -6.66
CA CYS A 51 9.38 -6.14 -6.31
C CYS A 51 8.97 -5.59 -4.95
N LYS A 52 8.36 -4.40 -4.96
CA LYS A 52 7.74 -3.78 -3.78
C LYS A 52 6.34 -4.35 -3.54
N ILE A 53 6.11 -4.84 -2.34
CA ILE A 53 4.82 -5.29 -1.83
C ILE A 53 4.50 -4.51 -0.55
N TYR A 54 3.23 -4.25 -0.30
CA TYR A 54 2.77 -3.52 0.89
C TYR A 54 1.89 -4.45 1.72
N PRO A 55 2.12 -4.55 3.04
CA PRO A 55 1.26 -5.32 3.92
C PRO A 55 -0.15 -4.73 3.93
N ASN A 56 -1.16 -5.54 3.63
CA ASN A 56 -2.54 -5.08 3.51
C ASN A 56 -3.08 -4.54 4.83
N ALA A 57 -2.67 -5.12 5.96
CA ALA A 57 -3.03 -4.60 7.28
C ALA A 57 -2.60 -3.13 7.44
N GLU A 58 -1.38 -2.78 7.04
CA GLU A 58 -0.90 -1.39 7.09
C GLU A 58 -1.65 -0.48 6.13
N VAL A 59 -1.95 -0.98 4.94
CA VAL A 59 -2.71 -0.22 3.95
C VAL A 59 -4.12 0.07 4.46
N HIS A 60 -4.78 -0.90 5.10
CA HIS A 60 -6.07 -0.68 5.75
C HIS A 60 -5.97 0.29 6.92
N ARG A 61 -4.92 0.21 7.76
CA ARG A 61 -4.66 1.21 8.81
C ARG A 61 -4.49 2.62 8.23
N TRP A 62 -3.77 2.73 7.11
CA TRP A 62 -3.60 4.01 6.41
C TRP A 62 -4.90 4.52 5.79
N PHE A 63 -5.73 3.63 5.20
CA PHE A 63 -7.03 4.02 4.65
C PHE A 63 -8.00 4.51 5.73
N ALA A 64 -7.94 3.93 6.93
CA ALA A 64 -8.78 4.36 8.05
C ALA A 64 -8.45 5.78 8.52
N ASP A 65 -7.16 6.15 8.59
CA ASP A 65 -6.73 7.50 8.97
C ASP A 65 -5.38 7.88 8.31
N PRO A 66 -5.40 8.42 7.08
CA PRO A 66 -4.17 8.72 6.35
C PRO A 66 -3.41 9.93 6.92
N ASN A 67 -4.08 10.82 7.66
CA ASN A 67 -3.46 12.03 8.22
C ASN A 67 -2.70 11.71 9.52
N ASN A 68 -3.26 10.83 10.36
CA ASN A 68 -2.62 10.41 11.59
C ASN A 68 -1.81 9.12 11.45
N TYR A 69 -1.86 8.44 10.28
CA TYR A 69 -1.02 7.27 10.05
C TYR A 69 0.46 7.59 10.29
N ARG A 70 1.11 6.75 11.09
CA ARG A 70 2.55 6.76 11.30
C ARG A 70 3.05 5.35 11.10
N THR A 71 4.05 5.22 10.24
CA THR A 71 4.74 3.94 10.10
C THR A 71 5.45 3.61 11.41
N GLN A 72 5.18 2.44 12.00
CA GLN A 72 6.06 1.90 13.01
C GLN A 72 7.32 1.45 12.27
N ARG A 73 8.37 2.28 12.30
CA ARG A 73 9.69 1.91 11.80
C ARG A 73 10.15 0.67 12.59
N GLN A 74 9.96 -0.53 12.06
CA GLN A 74 10.78 -1.65 12.50
C GLN A 74 12.17 -1.42 11.89
N GLY A 75 13.16 -1.24 12.77
CA GLY A 75 14.53 -1.01 12.39
C GLY A 75 15.01 -2.10 11.44
N GLY A 76 15.47 -1.70 10.27
CA GLY A 76 16.27 -2.57 9.43
C GLY A 76 17.64 -2.69 10.07
N GLU A 77 17.84 -3.78 10.80
CA GLU A 77 19.17 -4.33 11.06
C GLU A 77 19.72 -4.84 9.73
N ALA A 78 20.81 -4.22 9.28
CA ALA A 78 21.75 -4.71 8.27
C ALA A 78 23.09 -3.99 8.47
#